data_AF-A0A836GBR0-F1
#
_entry.id   AF-A0A836GBR0-F1
#
_cell.length_a   1.000
_cell.length_b   1.000
_cell.length_c   1.000
_cell.angle_alpha   90.00
_cell.angle_beta   90.00
_cell.angle_gamma   90.00
#
_symmetry.space_group_name_H-M   'P 1'
#
loop_
_entity.id
_entity.type
_entity.pdbx_description
1 polymer ?
#
loop_
_entity_poly.entity_id
_entity_poly.type
_entity_poly.pdbx_seq_one_letter_code
_entity_poly.pdbx_strand_id
1 'polypeptide(L)'
;MQPKKSSNMASLEREQERNYWLHRDRVATQRSRIDNKTPESCAFARPIGSMRGNPARAEQVNRDNQKLVQKMVYIMNTRGGVDTSEPWRDKNKAIASQRRRNQEQAVIAQENAKLLGRLEHARPTYRAEKFEADRRRNEEFAARASRYPYQPMDRPKL
;
A
#
# COMPACT_ATOMS: atom_id res chain seq x y z
N MET A 1 -34.83 -41.04 -11.80
CA MET A 1 -36.21 -40.57 -11.53
C MET A 1 -36.15 -39.51 -10.45
N GLN A 2 -36.70 -38.31 -10.68
CA GLN A 2 -36.78 -37.26 -9.65
C GLN A 2 -37.91 -37.61 -8.66
N PRO A 3 -37.69 -37.50 -7.33
CA PRO A 3 -38.73 -37.78 -6.35
C PRO A 3 -39.88 -36.78 -6.52
N LYS A 4 -41.13 -37.27 -6.49
CA LYS A 4 -42.32 -36.42 -6.57
C LYS A 4 -42.35 -35.49 -5.36
N LYS A 5 -42.07 -34.21 -5.58
CA LYS A 5 -42.08 -33.19 -4.53
C LYS A 5 -43.53 -32.97 -4.07
N SER A 6 -43.73 -32.91 -2.76
CA SER A 6 -45.01 -32.50 -2.15
C SER A 6 -45.50 -31.19 -2.79
N SER A 7 -46.80 -31.09 -3.05
CA SER A 7 -47.46 -29.92 -3.68
C SER A 7 -46.99 -28.59 -3.07
N ASN A 8 -46.87 -28.52 -1.74
CA ASN A 8 -46.41 -27.33 -1.02
C ASN A 8 -44.95 -26.98 -1.29
N MET A 9 -44.07 -27.98 -1.44
CA MET A 9 -42.65 -27.77 -1.74
C MET A 9 -42.45 -27.29 -3.17
N ALA A 10 -43.19 -27.82 -4.13
CA ALA A 10 -43.11 -27.38 -5.52
C ALA A 10 -43.59 -25.92 -5.70
N SER A 11 -44.59 -25.49 -4.92
CA SER A 11 -45.06 -24.11 -4.92
C SER A 11 -44.00 -23.14 -4.34
N LEU A 12 -43.37 -23.52 -3.23
CA LEU A 12 -42.30 -22.72 -2.60
C LEU A 12 -41.08 -22.57 -3.51
N GLU A 13 -40.70 -23.62 -4.23
CA GLU A 13 -39.59 -23.56 -5.17
C GLU A 13 -39.86 -22.62 -6.34
N ARG A 14 -41.07 -22.67 -6.91
CA ARG A 14 -41.49 -21.74 -7.97
C ARG A 14 -41.49 -20.29 -7.50
N GLU A 15 -41.91 -20.05 -6.26
CA GLU A 15 -41.88 -18.71 -5.68
C GLU A 15 -40.45 -18.20 -5.49
N GLN A 16 -39.53 -19.05 -5.01
CA GLN A 16 -38.12 -18.72 -4.89
C GLN A 16 -37.48 -18.41 -6.24
N GLU A 17 -37.75 -19.23 -7.26
CA GLU A 17 -37.26 -19.00 -8.62
C GLU A 17 -37.80 -17.69 -9.20
N ARG A 18 -39.10 -17.41 -9.04
CA ARG A 18 -39.71 -16.14 -9.45
C ARG A 18 -39.02 -14.95 -8.77
N ASN A 19 -38.80 -15.03 -7.46
CA ASN A 19 -38.15 -13.97 -6.70
C ASN A 19 -36.69 -13.76 -7.11
N TYR A 20 -35.97 -14.83 -7.45
CA TYR A 20 -34.60 -14.76 -7.98
C TYR A 20 -34.56 -14.01 -9.32
N TRP A 21 -35.44 -14.36 -10.27
CA TRP A 21 -35.50 -13.70 -11.56
C TRP A 21 -35.91 -12.23 -11.45
N LEU A 22 -36.90 -11.92 -10.61
CA LEU A 22 -37.29 -10.53 -10.32
C LEU A 22 -36.15 -9.70 -9.71
N HIS A 23 -35.34 -10.31 -8.84
CA HIS A 23 -34.17 -9.64 -8.28
C HIS A 23 -33.10 -9.39 -9.36
N ARG A 24 -32.79 -10.39 -10.20
CA ARG A 24 -31.83 -10.24 -11.29
C ARG A 24 -32.23 -9.14 -12.27
N ASP A 25 -33.51 -9.09 -12.63
CA ASP A 25 -34.06 -8.05 -13.51
C ASP A 25 -33.95 -6.66 -12.89
N ARG A 26 -34.27 -6.52 -11.59
CA ARG A 26 -34.07 -5.24 -10.86
C ARG A 26 -32.61 -4.79 -10.84
N VAL A 27 -31.67 -5.70 -10.62
CA VAL A 27 -30.24 -5.38 -10.62
C VAL A 27 -29.77 -4.98 -12.02
N ALA A 28 -30.25 -5.65 -13.07
CA ALA A 28 -29.90 -5.35 -14.46
C ALA A 28 -30.48 -4.02 -14.94
N THR A 29 -31.68 -3.67 -14.50
CA THR A 29 -32.39 -2.43 -14.90
C THR A 29 -32.04 -1.23 -14.01
N GLN A 30 -31.33 -1.44 -12.90
CA GLN A 30 -30.95 -0.37 -11.98
C GLN A 30 -29.96 0.60 -12.63
N ARG A 31 -30.39 1.85 -12.82
CA ARG A 31 -29.53 2.93 -13.33
C ARG A 31 -28.48 3.32 -12.27
N SER A 32 -27.23 3.50 -12.71
CA SER A 32 -26.17 4.10 -11.88
C SER A 32 -26.54 5.55 -11.53
N ARG A 33 -26.60 5.86 -10.23
CA ARG A 33 -26.91 7.22 -9.72
C ARG A 33 -25.71 8.16 -9.68
N ILE A 34 -24.51 7.64 -9.89
CA ILE A 34 -23.26 8.38 -9.83
C ILE A 34 -22.65 8.32 -11.22
N ASP A 35 -22.31 9.48 -11.78
CA ASP A 35 -21.53 9.57 -13.00
C ASP A 35 -20.08 9.27 -12.66
N ASN A 36 -19.58 8.14 -13.16
CA ASN A 36 -18.20 7.68 -13.02
C ASN A 36 -17.41 7.87 -14.32
N LYS A 37 -17.95 8.59 -15.30
CA LYS A 37 -17.20 8.95 -16.50
C LYS A 37 -16.09 9.94 -16.15
N THR A 38 -14.96 9.80 -16.83
CA THR A 38 -13.85 10.74 -16.69
C THR A 38 -14.26 12.08 -17.31
N PRO A 39 -14.18 13.20 -16.57
CA PRO A 39 -14.55 14.50 -17.10
C PRO A 39 -13.61 14.91 -18.25
N GLU A 40 -14.17 15.47 -19.32
CA GLU A 40 -13.42 15.91 -20.52
C GLU A 40 -12.39 17.01 -20.21
N SER A 41 -12.46 17.65 -19.03
CA SER A 41 -11.63 18.80 -18.65
C SER A 41 -10.29 18.47 -18.02
N CYS A 42 -9.79 17.22 -18.10
CA CYS A 42 -8.39 16.91 -17.78
C CYS A 42 -7.41 17.41 -18.88
N ALA A 43 -7.59 18.64 -19.37
CA ALA A 43 -6.68 19.34 -20.27
C ALA A 43 -5.49 19.99 -19.52
N PHE A 44 -5.05 19.40 -18.40
CA PHE A 44 -3.84 19.83 -17.68
C PHE A 44 -2.58 19.07 -18.12
N ALA A 45 -2.65 18.29 -19.19
CA ALA A 45 -1.46 17.85 -19.90
C ALA A 45 -0.93 19.00 -20.77
N ARG A 46 -0.35 20.03 -20.15
CA ARG A 46 0.67 20.81 -20.87
C ARG A 46 1.78 19.80 -21.18
N PRO A 47 2.18 19.59 -22.45
CA PRO A 47 3.32 18.73 -22.72
C PRO A 47 4.53 19.29 -21.98
N ILE A 48 5.00 18.55 -20.97
CA ILE A 48 6.30 18.77 -20.34
C ILE A 48 7.31 18.70 -21.48
N GLY A 49 7.84 19.86 -21.89
CA GLY A 49 8.76 19.98 -23.01
C GLY A 49 8.41 21.00 -24.08
N SER A 50 7.19 21.55 -24.13
CA SER A 50 6.84 22.63 -25.08
C SER A 50 7.23 24.03 -24.59
N MET A 51 8.27 24.16 -23.78
CA MET A 51 9.00 25.42 -23.75
C MET A 51 9.91 25.38 -24.97
N ARG A 52 9.53 26.06 -26.06
CA ARG A 52 10.45 26.40 -27.15
C ARG A 52 11.60 27.21 -26.52
N GLY A 53 12.59 26.50 -26.00
CA GLY A 53 13.71 27.07 -25.29
C GLY A 53 14.47 27.92 -26.28
N ASN A 54 14.52 29.24 -26.04
CA ASN A 54 15.38 30.12 -26.80
C ASN A 54 16.83 29.61 -26.62
N PRO A 55 17.50 29.10 -27.68
CA PRO A 55 18.81 28.48 -27.54
C PRO A 55 19.84 29.48 -27.00
N ALA A 56 19.73 30.76 -27.35
CA ALA A 56 20.58 31.82 -26.81
C ALA A 56 20.40 31.99 -25.29
N ARG A 57 19.18 31.82 -24.78
CA ARG A 57 18.92 31.86 -23.32
C ARG A 57 19.51 30.64 -22.62
N ALA A 58 19.41 29.45 -23.20
CA ALA A 58 20.00 28.24 -22.65
C ALA A 58 21.54 28.32 -22.60
N GLU A 59 22.16 28.84 -23.66
CA GLU A 59 23.61 29.10 -23.71
C GLU A 59 24.05 30.13 -22.67
N GLN A 60 23.29 31.20 -22.49
CA GLN A 60 23.58 32.22 -21.48
C GLN A 60 23.54 31.61 -20.06
N VAL A 61 22.49 30.84 -19.76
CA VAL A 61 22.37 30.13 -18.46
C VAL A 61 23.55 29.18 -18.24
N ASN A 62 23.96 28.44 -19.27
CA ASN A 62 25.11 27.53 -19.18
C ASN A 62 26.43 28.27 -18.91
N ARG A 63 26.68 29.41 -19.57
CA ARG A 63 27.87 30.24 -19.30
C ARG A 63 27.86 30.80 -17.88
N ASP A 64 26.71 31.27 -17.40
CA ASP A 64 26.58 31.82 -16.06
C ASP A 64 26.74 30.73 -14.99
N ASN A 65 26.22 29.54 -15.22
CA ASN A 65 26.43 28.37 -14.36
C ASN A 65 27.92 27.97 -14.29
N GLN A 66 28.65 27.99 -15.42
CA GLN A 66 30.09 27.72 -15.41
C GLN A 66 30.86 28.74 -14.57
N LYS A 67 30.56 30.04 -14.71
CA LYS A 67 31.17 31.10 -13.89
C LYS A 67 30.85 30.94 -12.41
N LEU A 68 29.62 30.57 -12.08
CA LEU A 68 29.20 30.33 -10.70
C LEU A 68 29.99 29.17 -10.09
N VAL A 69 30.07 28.04 -10.79
CA VAL A 69 30.82 26.86 -10.32
C VAL A 69 32.29 27.20 -10.12
N GLN A 70 32.93 27.91 -11.06
CA GLN A 70 34.32 28.36 -10.90
C GLN A 70 34.52 29.20 -9.64
N LYS A 71 33.62 30.16 -9.36
CA LYS A 71 33.67 30.98 -8.14
C LYS A 71 33.42 30.16 -6.88
N MET A 72 32.50 29.20 -6.91
CA MET A 72 32.22 28.31 -5.78
C MET A 72 33.43 27.43 -5.48
N VAL A 73 34.05 26.83 -6.51
CA VAL A 73 35.27 26.01 -6.36
C VAL A 73 36.40 26.85 -5.80
N TYR A 74 36.58 28.09 -6.28
CA TYR A 74 37.56 29.01 -5.73
C TYR A 74 37.30 29.25 -4.24
N ILE A 75 36.08 29.65 -3.85
CA ILE A 75 35.69 29.89 -2.45
C ILE A 75 35.83 28.63 -1.57
N MET A 76 35.54 27.46 -2.11
CA MET A 76 35.66 26.19 -1.37
C MET A 76 37.14 25.79 -1.17
N ASN A 77 38.00 26.09 -2.13
CA ASN A 77 39.42 25.72 -2.10
C ASN A 77 40.28 26.74 -1.35
N THR A 78 39.94 28.03 -1.41
CA THR A 78 40.56 29.06 -0.58
C THR A 78 39.78 29.19 0.72
N ARG A 79 40.38 28.86 1.86
CA ARG A 79 39.91 29.40 3.14
C ARG A 79 39.97 30.93 2.99
N GLY A 80 38.83 31.62 3.11
CA GLY A 80 38.81 33.09 3.01
C GLY A 80 39.91 33.70 3.89
N GLY A 81 40.52 34.80 3.46
CA GLY A 81 41.65 35.44 4.16
C GLY A 81 41.33 35.97 5.57
N VAL A 82 40.14 35.66 6.08
CA VAL A 82 39.69 35.89 7.45
C VAL A 82 39.43 34.51 8.06
N ASP A 83 40.10 34.20 9.16
CA ASP A 83 39.80 33.02 9.95
C ASP A 83 38.41 33.18 10.57
N THR A 84 37.38 32.70 9.88
CA THR A 84 36.00 32.63 10.39
C THR A 84 35.82 31.42 11.33
N SER A 85 36.88 30.91 11.95
CA SER A 85 36.68 30.03 13.11
C SER A 85 36.25 30.89 14.29
N GLU A 86 34.97 30.78 14.63
CA GLU A 86 34.39 31.46 15.78
C GLU A 86 35.23 31.22 17.04
N PRO A 87 35.66 32.26 17.79
CA PRO A 87 36.45 32.10 19.01
C PRO A 87 35.68 31.39 20.14
N TRP A 88 34.37 31.19 19.98
CA TRP A 88 33.47 30.45 20.86
C TRP A 88 33.16 29.02 20.40
N ARG A 89 33.79 28.51 19.33
CA ARG A 89 33.56 27.13 18.88
C ARG A 89 34.08 26.16 19.94
N ASP A 90 33.17 25.63 20.74
CA ASP A 90 33.45 24.64 21.76
C ASP A 90 34.12 23.40 21.12
N LYS A 91 35.42 23.25 21.37
CA LYS A 91 36.26 22.16 20.83
C LYS A 91 35.73 20.80 21.25
N ASN A 92 34.97 20.75 22.34
CA ASN A 92 34.39 19.53 22.89
C ASN A 92 33.02 19.20 22.31
N LYS A 93 32.41 20.07 21.47
CA LYS A 93 31.07 19.84 20.90
C LYS A 93 30.97 18.54 20.11
N ALA A 94 32.01 18.19 19.36
CA ALA A 94 32.06 16.93 18.62
C ALA A 94 32.12 15.72 19.56
N ILE A 95 32.95 15.79 20.60
CA ILE A 95 33.11 14.74 21.61
C ILE A 95 31.80 14.56 22.41
N ALA A 96 31.18 15.66 22.84
CA ALA A 96 29.91 15.67 23.55
C ALA A 96 28.77 15.11 22.68
N SER A 97 28.71 15.48 21.39
CA SER A 97 27.74 14.94 20.44
C SER A 97 27.93 13.44 20.23
N GLN A 98 29.18 12.98 20.08
CA GLN A 98 29.47 11.55 19.95
C GLN A 98 29.12 10.77 21.22
N ARG A 99 29.41 11.32 22.40
CA ARG A 99 29.04 10.72 23.69
C ARG A 99 27.53 10.55 23.82
N ARG A 100 26.78 11.61 23.48
CA ARG A 100 25.31 11.58 23.48
C ARG A 100 24.79 10.55 22.50
N ARG A 101 25.33 10.49 21.28
CA ARG A 101 24.96 9.48 20.28
C ARG A 101 25.21 8.05 20.79
N ASN A 102 26.35 7.80 21.43
CA ASN A 102 26.67 6.50 21.99
C ASN A 102 25.70 6.11 23.13
N GLN A 103 25.29 7.07 23.97
CA GLN A 103 24.28 6.83 25.01
C GLN A 103 22.91 6.51 24.41
N GLU A 104 22.46 7.28 23.43
CA GLU A 104 21.21 7.02 22.72
C GLU A 104 21.23 5.65 22.02
N GLN A 105 22.35 5.29 21.39
CA GLN A 105 22.54 3.96 20.79
C GLN A 105 22.45 2.82 21.81
N ALA A 106 23.03 3.00 23.01
CA ALA A 106 22.95 2.00 24.08
C ALA A 106 21.51 1.79 24.56
N VAL A 107 20.73 2.87 24.69
CA VAL A 107 19.30 2.80 25.04
C VAL A 107 18.52 2.05 23.95
N ILE A 108 18.71 2.41 22.68
CA ILE A 108 18.06 1.73 21.55
C ILE A 108 18.41 0.23 21.53
N ALA A 109 19.67 -0.12 21.76
CA ALA A 109 20.10 -1.52 21.79
C ALA A 109 19.40 -2.31 22.91
N GLN A 110 19.26 -1.71 24.10
CA GLN A 110 18.56 -2.32 25.23
C GLN A 110 17.06 -2.52 24.93
N GLU A 111 16.40 -1.53 24.33
CA GLU A 111 15.00 -1.63 23.92
C GLU A 111 14.79 -2.70 22.84
N ASN A 112 15.68 -2.75 21.85
CA ASN A 112 15.64 -3.76 20.79
C ASN A 112 15.80 -5.18 21.35
N ALA A 113 16.71 -5.38 22.31
CA ALA A 113 16.87 -6.67 22.97
C ALA A 113 15.60 -7.10 23.72
N LYS A 114 14.92 -6.15 24.39
CA LYS A 114 13.64 -6.41 25.07
C LYS A 114 12.52 -6.74 24.07
N LEU A 115 12.45 -6.03 22.94
CA LEU A 115 11.48 -6.30 21.88
C LEU A 115 11.73 -7.66 21.23
N LEU A 116 12.98 -8.00 20.97
CA LEU A 116 13.36 -9.30 20.43
C LEU A 116 12.92 -10.42 21.37
N GLY A 117 13.20 -10.30 22.67
CA GLY A 117 12.72 -11.27 23.66
C GLY A 117 11.20 -11.40 23.65
N ARG A 118 10.45 -10.31 23.50
CA ARG A 118 8.98 -10.37 23.35
C ARG A 118 8.54 -11.10 22.08
N LEU A 119 9.23 -10.89 20.97
CA LEU A 119 8.93 -11.53 19.68
C LEU A 119 9.23 -13.03 19.72
N GLU A 120 10.37 -13.42 20.30
CA GLU A 120 10.74 -14.84 20.44
C GLU A 120 9.77 -15.61 21.34
N HIS A 121 9.27 -14.98 22.39
CA HIS A 121 8.30 -15.59 23.30
C HIS A 121 6.84 -15.42 22.82
N ALA A 122 6.60 -14.63 21.77
CA ALA A 122 5.28 -14.47 21.20
C ALA A 122 4.86 -15.78 20.51
N ARG A 123 3.83 -16.42 21.05
CA ARG A 123 3.23 -17.59 20.41
C ARG A 123 2.35 -17.14 19.24
N PRO A 124 2.31 -17.90 18.13
CA PRO A 124 1.39 -17.62 17.05
C PRO A 124 -0.06 -17.69 17.55
N THR A 125 -0.81 -16.61 17.36
CA THR A 125 -2.25 -16.53 17.70
C THR A 125 -3.08 -17.51 16.89
N TYR A 126 -2.60 -17.85 15.68
CA TYR A 126 -3.28 -18.70 14.73
C TYR A 126 -2.58 -20.06 14.63
N ARG A 127 -3.36 -21.13 14.78
CA ARG A 127 -2.89 -22.50 14.58
C ARG A 127 -3.40 -23.00 13.23
N ALA A 128 -2.53 -23.05 12.24
CA ALA A 128 -2.86 -23.48 10.87
C ALA A 128 -3.55 -24.86 10.86
N GLU A 129 -3.03 -25.83 11.60
CA GLU A 129 -3.63 -27.18 11.74
C GLU A 129 -5.08 -27.14 12.23
N LYS A 130 -5.39 -26.24 13.18
CA LYS A 130 -6.75 -26.08 13.69
C LYS A 130 -7.65 -25.51 12.60
N PHE A 131 -7.18 -24.50 11.88
CA PHE A 131 -7.94 -23.90 10.79
C PHE A 131 -8.20 -24.87 9.65
N GLU A 132 -7.24 -25.71 9.29
CA GLU A 132 -7.45 -26.77 8.31
C GLU A 132 -8.49 -27.80 8.80
N ALA A 133 -8.43 -28.21 10.06
CA ALA A 133 -9.39 -29.14 10.65
C ALA A 133 -10.80 -28.53 10.74
N ASP A 134 -10.91 -27.27 11.18
CA ASP A 134 -12.16 -26.52 11.25
C ASP A 134 -12.77 -26.35 9.86
N ARG A 135 -11.94 -26.04 8.87
CA ARG A 135 -12.36 -25.91 7.48
C ARG A 135 -12.91 -27.23 6.93
N ARG A 136 -12.19 -28.34 7.13
CA ARG A 136 -12.66 -29.67 6.70
C ARG A 136 -14.03 -30.01 7.28
N ARG A 137 -14.23 -29.73 8.57
CA ARG A 137 -15.54 -29.91 9.23
C ARG A 137 -16.61 -29.00 8.63
N ASN A 138 -16.30 -27.74 8.37
CA ASN A 138 -17.23 -26.80 7.76
C ASN A 138 -17.61 -27.20 6.33
N GLU A 139 -16.68 -27.74 5.54
CA GLU A 139 -16.97 -28.26 4.20
C GLU A 139 -17.93 -29.46 4.26
N GLU A 140 -17.75 -30.37 5.22
CA GLU A 140 -18.69 -31.47 5.45
C GLU A 140 -20.08 -30.98 5.84
N PHE A 141 -20.18 -29.98 6.74
CA PHE A 141 -21.45 -29.38 7.11
C PHE A 141 -22.11 -28.65 5.94
N ALA A 142 -21.34 -27.91 5.16
CA ALA A 142 -21.82 -27.23 3.96
C ALA A 142 -22.35 -28.23 2.92
N ALA A 143 -21.64 -29.34 2.71
CA ALA A 143 -22.11 -30.41 1.82
C ALA A 143 -23.43 -31.03 2.30
N ARG A 144 -23.57 -31.31 3.60
CA ARG A 144 -24.80 -31.87 4.18
C ARG A 144 -25.97 -30.89 4.16
N ALA A 145 -25.72 -29.60 4.39
CA ALA A 145 -26.74 -28.56 4.38
C ALA A 145 -27.11 -28.08 2.97
N SER A 146 -26.28 -28.40 1.96
CA SER A 146 -26.50 -27.96 0.59
C SER A 146 -27.67 -28.70 -0.06
N ARG A 147 -28.57 -27.94 -0.68
CA ARG A 147 -29.66 -28.47 -1.50
C ARG A 147 -29.20 -28.96 -2.89
N TYR A 148 -28.07 -28.46 -3.36
CA TYR A 148 -27.46 -28.77 -4.65
C TYR A 148 -26.04 -29.33 -4.44
N PRO A 149 -25.45 -30.06 -5.41
CA PRO A 149 -24.11 -30.62 -5.26
C PRO A 149 -23.08 -29.57 -4.83
N TYR A 150 -22.57 -29.70 -3.60
CA TYR A 150 -21.59 -28.78 -3.03
C TYR A 150 -20.21 -29.02 -3.63
N GLN A 151 -19.54 -27.94 -4.05
CA GLN A 151 -18.17 -27.95 -4.53
C GLN A 151 -17.31 -27.07 -3.60
N PRO A 152 -16.26 -27.63 -2.98
CA PRO A 152 -15.29 -26.84 -2.22
C PRO A 152 -14.59 -25.82 -3.13
N MET A 153 -14.36 -24.61 -2.61
CA MET A 153 -13.83 -23.47 -3.37
C MET A 153 -12.44 -23.69 -3.98
N ASP A 154 -11.65 -24.60 -3.41
CA ASP A 154 -10.27 -24.85 -3.82
C ASP A 154 -10.13 -25.88 -4.96
N ARG A 155 -11.21 -26.57 -5.33
CA ARG A 155 -11.15 -27.56 -6.40
C ARG A 155 -11.35 -26.87 -7.75
N PRO A 156 -10.38 -26.96 -8.68
CA PRO A 156 -10.61 -26.47 -10.03
C PRO A 156 -11.76 -27.25 -10.66
N LYS A 157 -12.59 -26.55 -11.44
CA LYS A 157 -13.69 -27.16 -12.20
C LYS A 157 -13.07 -28.09 -13.25
N LEU A 158 -13.32 -29.39 -13.13
CA LEU A 158 -13.10 -30.37 -14.20
C LEU A 158 -14.21 -30.25 -15.25
#